data_AF-A0A2H0SGF1-F1
#
_entry.id   AF-A0A2H0SGF1-F1
#
_cell.length_a   1.000
_cell.length_b   1.000
_cell.length_c   1.000
_cell.angle_alpha   90.00
_cell.angle_beta   90.00
_cell.angle_gamma   90.00
#
_symmetry.space_group_name_H-M   'P 1'
#
loop_
_entity.id
_entity.type
_entity.pdbx_description
1 polymer ?
#
loop_
_entity_poly.entity_id
_entity_poly.type
_entity_poly.pdbx_seq_one_letter_code
_entity_poly.pdbx_strand_id
1 'polypeptide(L)'
;MKRKDENKLTIKIPKKLHEISEVSYDENDDNFSITIASKKNKITPNDLIFDVPVTALRKEKTNQFAQILGRALSRTRENKLFLSSWSFISLEDIKKTKTDQTSDSFFNSVLDEVIRNIPHQPLAIIFWQDNRGIWSIVKSNSRQDIFEKMKNISIFSHKDNYLLSGPYTNFSEAEMEIRKAIKESIQ
;
A
#
# COMPACT_ATOMS: atom_id res chain seq x y z
N MET A 1 22.29 11.21 23.22
CA MET A 1 21.99 9.84 22.75
C MET A 1 20.48 9.67 22.63
N LYS A 2 19.91 9.75 21.43
CA LYS A 2 18.47 9.45 21.22
C LYS A 2 18.31 7.94 21.20
N ARG A 3 17.45 7.39 22.07
CA ARG A 3 17.08 5.96 22.05
C ARG A 3 16.42 5.65 20.71
N LYS A 4 16.85 4.56 20.09
CA LYS A 4 16.28 4.00 18.85
C LYS A 4 14.87 3.53 19.19
N ASP A 5 13.85 4.06 18.52
CA ASP A 5 12.47 3.62 18.70
C ASP A 5 12.37 2.15 18.26
N GLU A 6 12.16 1.25 19.21
CA GLU A 6 11.88 -0.17 18.94
C GLU A 6 10.42 -0.29 18.47
N ASN A 7 10.20 -1.03 17.39
CA ASN A 7 8.85 -1.38 16.94
C ASN A 7 8.21 -2.32 17.97
N LYS A 8 7.35 -1.77 18.84
CA LYS A 8 6.65 -2.52 19.90
C LYS A 8 5.20 -2.78 19.50
N LEU A 9 4.78 -4.04 19.60
CA LEU A 9 3.37 -4.45 19.50
C LEU A 9 2.90 -4.88 20.90
N THR A 10 1.83 -4.26 21.39
CA THR A 10 1.23 -4.63 22.69
C THR A 10 -0.12 -5.30 22.45
N ILE A 11 -0.34 -6.49 23.00
CA ILE A 11 -1.62 -7.21 22.95
C ILE A 11 -2.28 -7.12 24.33
N LYS A 12 -3.51 -6.62 24.38
CA LYS A 12 -4.31 -6.46 25.60
C LYS A 12 -5.50 -7.42 25.55
N ILE A 13 -5.77 -8.08 26.68
CA ILE A 13 -6.94 -8.95 26.85
C ILE A 13 -7.79 -8.43 28.02
N PRO A 14 -9.10 -8.19 27.83
CA PRO A 14 -9.98 -7.72 28.89
C PRO A 14 -10.12 -8.75 30.04
N LYS A 15 -9.44 -8.50 31.16
CA LYS A 15 -9.49 -9.37 32.35
C LYS A 15 -10.89 -9.57 32.96
N LYS A 16 -11.84 -8.68 32.64
CA LYS A 16 -13.25 -8.82 33.10
C LYS A 16 -13.99 -9.93 32.36
N LEU A 17 -13.60 -10.23 31.12
CA LEU A 17 -14.24 -11.23 30.25
C LEU A 17 -13.51 -12.57 30.30
N HIS A 18 -12.19 -12.53 30.50
CA HIS A 18 -11.33 -13.70 30.52
C HIS A 18 -10.47 -13.72 31.79
N GLU A 19 -10.53 -14.81 32.54
CA GLU A 19 -9.62 -15.08 33.63
C GLU A 19 -8.41 -15.85 33.07
N ILE A 20 -7.34 -15.12 32.78
CA ILE A 20 -6.11 -15.69 32.21
C ILE A 20 -5.46 -16.63 33.21
N SER A 21 -5.27 -17.89 32.83
CA SER A 21 -4.56 -18.89 33.63
C SER A 21 -3.08 -18.99 33.28
N GLU A 22 -2.73 -18.77 32.02
CA GLU A 22 -1.38 -19.03 31.52
C GLU A 22 -1.04 -18.13 30.33
N VAL A 23 0.21 -17.70 30.27
CA VAL A 23 0.84 -17.07 29.10
C VAL A 23 2.20 -17.73 28.90
N SER A 24 2.40 -18.33 27.74
CA SER A 24 3.67 -18.96 27.34
C SER A 24 4.04 -18.54 25.92
N TYR A 25 5.29 -18.74 25.54
CA TYR A 25 5.76 -18.49 24.18
C TYR A 25 6.58 -19.68 23.68
N ASP A 26 6.58 -19.86 22.37
CA ASP A 26 7.38 -20.84 21.65
C ASP A 26 7.97 -20.19 20.39
N GLU A 27 9.19 -20.57 20.03
CA GLU A 27 9.90 -20.02 18.87
C GLU A 27 10.53 -21.17 18.08
N ASN A 28 10.21 -21.24 16.80
CA ASN A 28 10.82 -22.14 15.84
C ASN A 28 11.33 -21.36 14.62
N ASP A 29 11.99 -22.06 13.69
CA ASP A 29 12.63 -21.46 12.52
C ASP A 29 11.69 -20.58 11.67
N ASP A 30 10.39 -20.89 11.67
CA ASP A 30 9.39 -20.20 10.84
C ASP A 30 8.50 -19.23 11.63
N ASN A 31 8.33 -19.41 12.94
CA ASN A 31 7.29 -18.74 13.71
C ASN A 31 7.67 -18.48 15.17
N PHE A 32 7.28 -17.30 15.65
CA PHE A 32 7.18 -16.97 17.07
C PHE A 32 5.70 -17.01 17.50
N SER A 33 5.37 -17.84 18.48
CA SER A 33 4.00 -18.07 18.94
C SER A 33 3.83 -17.69 20.41
N ILE A 34 2.75 -16.98 20.75
CA ILE A 34 2.34 -16.72 22.13
C ILE A 34 1.05 -17.51 22.39
N THR A 35 1.08 -18.40 23.38
CA THR A 35 -0.08 -19.17 23.83
C THR A 35 -0.69 -18.52 25.06
N ILE A 36 -2.00 -18.27 25.02
CA ILE A 36 -2.74 -17.63 26.11
C ILE A 36 -3.94 -18.51 26.46
N ALA A 37 -3.97 -19.01 27.70
CA ALA A 37 -5.06 -19.84 28.21
C ALA A 37 -5.96 -19.05 29.17
N SER A 38 -7.27 -19.37 29.17
CA SER A 38 -8.29 -18.76 30.02
C SER A 38 -9.14 -19.84 30.68
N LYS A 39 -9.45 -19.66 31.97
CA LYS A 39 -10.26 -20.61 32.76
C LYS A 39 -11.76 -20.51 32.49
N LYS A 40 -12.22 -19.34 32.06
CA LYS A 40 -13.65 -19.00 32.04
C LYS A 40 -14.27 -19.20 30.67
N ASN A 41 -13.77 -18.44 29.70
CA ASN A 41 -14.27 -18.43 28.33
C ASN A 41 -13.11 -18.62 27.36
N LYS A 42 -13.38 -19.30 26.24
CA LYS A 42 -12.45 -19.40 25.11
C LYS A 42 -12.13 -18.00 24.61
N ILE A 43 -10.84 -17.69 24.48
CA ILE A 43 -10.37 -16.45 23.87
C ILE A 43 -10.48 -16.62 22.36
N THR A 44 -11.11 -15.67 21.70
CA THR A 44 -11.20 -15.59 20.25
C THR A 44 -10.40 -14.39 19.74
N PRO A 45 -10.06 -14.33 18.44
CA PRO A 45 -9.37 -13.18 17.87
C PRO A 45 -10.06 -11.84 18.12
N ASN A 46 -11.39 -11.83 18.26
CA ASN A 46 -12.18 -10.61 18.51
C ASN A 46 -12.01 -10.06 19.94
N ASP A 47 -11.47 -10.86 20.86
CA ASP A 47 -11.24 -10.46 22.24
C ASP A 47 -9.86 -9.80 22.45
N LEU A 48 -9.00 -9.85 21.43
CA LEU A 48 -7.64 -9.31 21.46
C LEU A 48 -7.64 -7.84 21.03
N ILE A 49 -7.13 -6.97 21.91
CA ILE A 49 -6.94 -5.56 21.61
C ILE A 49 -5.46 -5.33 21.32
N PHE A 50 -5.14 -5.07 20.06
CA PHE A 50 -3.79 -4.70 19.67
C PHE A 50 -3.60 -3.20 19.94
N ASP A 51 -2.86 -2.88 21.00
CA ASP A 51 -2.37 -1.54 21.28
C ASP A 51 -1.15 -1.29 20.40
N VAL A 52 -1.48 -1.16 19.13
CA VAL A 52 -0.56 -0.73 18.09
C VAL A 52 -0.43 0.78 18.27
N PRO A 53 0.79 1.34 18.35
CA PRO A 53 1.00 2.78 18.35
C PRO A 53 0.12 3.40 17.25
N VAL A 54 -0.63 4.45 17.58
CA VAL A 54 -1.60 5.10 16.66
C VAL A 54 -0.96 5.46 15.30
N THR A 55 0.37 5.60 15.28
CA THR A 55 1.22 5.77 14.08
C THR A 55 1.17 4.59 13.08
N ALA A 56 0.86 3.36 13.48
CA ALA A 56 0.78 2.20 12.58
C ALA A 56 -0.66 1.85 12.13
N LEU A 57 -1.70 2.32 12.83
CA LEU A 57 -3.11 2.13 12.43
C LEU A 57 -3.72 3.35 11.69
N ARG A 58 -3.02 4.48 11.68
CA ARG A 58 -3.30 5.62 10.81
C ARG A 58 -2.01 6.03 10.12
N LYS A 59 -1.68 5.45 8.96
CA LYS A 59 -0.97 6.24 7.94
C LYS A 59 -1.77 7.52 7.80
N GLU A 60 -1.22 8.63 8.27
CA GLU A 60 -1.97 9.85 8.55
C GLU A 60 -2.84 10.23 7.34
N LYS A 61 -4.16 10.08 7.44
CA LYS A 61 -5.11 10.70 6.52
C LYS A 61 -5.14 12.19 6.82
N THR A 62 -4.00 12.85 6.61
CA THR A 62 -3.87 14.30 6.70
C THR A 62 -4.80 14.94 5.68
N ASN A 63 -5.13 16.22 5.88
CA ASN A 63 -5.84 16.99 4.86
C ASN A 63 -5.12 16.91 3.50
N GLN A 64 -3.78 16.79 3.52
CA GLN A 64 -2.98 16.64 2.31
C GLN A 64 -3.23 15.30 1.61
N PHE A 65 -3.21 14.20 2.36
CA PHE A 65 -3.54 12.88 1.83
C PHE A 65 -4.95 12.86 1.23
N ALA A 66 -5.93 13.40 1.95
CA ALA A 66 -7.32 13.44 1.49
C ALA A 66 -7.47 14.26 0.19
N GLN A 67 -6.74 15.37 0.06
CA GLN A 67 -6.74 16.18 -1.16
C GLN A 67 -6.13 15.44 -2.35
N ILE A 68 -4.98 14.78 -2.17
CA ILE A 68 -4.36 14.00 -3.24
C ILE A 68 -5.25 12.80 -3.61
N LEU A 69 -5.83 12.11 -2.63
CA LEU A 69 -6.75 11.02 -2.87
C LEU A 69 -7.98 11.49 -3.65
N GLY A 70 -8.61 12.60 -3.25
CA GLY A 70 -9.76 13.15 -3.97
C GLY A 70 -9.42 13.47 -5.43
N ARG A 71 -8.21 14.02 -5.69
CA ARG A 71 -7.71 14.26 -7.04
C ARG A 71 -7.48 12.96 -7.81
N ALA A 72 -6.83 11.97 -7.20
CA ALA A 72 -6.58 10.67 -7.80
C ALA A 72 -7.89 9.98 -8.21
N LEU A 73 -8.86 9.91 -7.29
CA LEU A 73 -10.19 9.34 -7.54
C LEU A 73 -10.88 10.05 -8.71
N SER A 74 -10.93 11.38 -8.68
CA SER A 74 -11.60 12.18 -9.72
C SER A 74 -11.00 12.04 -11.12
N ARG A 75 -9.72 11.62 -11.21
CA ARG A 75 -8.98 11.49 -12.46
C ARG A 75 -8.64 10.05 -12.81
N THR A 76 -9.12 9.09 -12.03
CA THR A 76 -8.92 7.69 -12.34
C THR A 76 -9.74 7.34 -13.58
N ARG A 77 -9.08 6.74 -14.57
CA ARG A 77 -9.72 6.25 -15.79
C ARG A 77 -9.57 4.75 -15.88
N GLU A 78 -10.63 4.08 -16.28
CA GLU A 78 -10.55 2.68 -16.65
C GLU A 78 -9.96 2.53 -18.04
N ASN A 79 -9.11 1.53 -18.21
CA ASN A 79 -8.60 1.10 -19.49
C ASN A 79 -8.90 -0.38 -19.67
N LYS A 80 -10.03 -0.68 -20.31
CA LYS A 80 -10.51 -2.06 -20.53
C LYS A 80 -9.55 -2.88 -21.40
N LEU A 81 -8.86 -2.23 -22.35
CA LEU A 81 -7.89 -2.90 -23.22
C LEU A 81 -6.69 -3.45 -22.43
N PHE A 82 -6.27 -2.73 -21.40
CA PHE A 82 -5.13 -3.10 -20.55
C PHE A 82 -5.56 -3.60 -19.17
N LEU A 83 -6.86 -3.92 -18.98
CA LEU A 83 -7.42 -4.43 -17.72
C LEU A 83 -6.94 -3.64 -16.48
N SER A 84 -6.89 -2.32 -16.60
CA SER A 84 -6.22 -1.45 -15.64
C SER A 84 -6.99 -0.18 -15.31
N SER A 85 -6.77 0.35 -14.11
CA SER A 85 -7.18 1.70 -13.70
C SER A 85 -5.97 2.62 -13.63
N TRP A 86 -6.12 3.86 -14.10
CA TRP A 86 -5.03 4.81 -14.32
C TRP A 86 -5.32 6.15 -13.64
N SER A 87 -4.51 6.53 -12.67
CA SER A 87 -4.56 7.84 -11.97
C SER A 87 -3.38 8.72 -12.37
N PHE A 88 -3.60 10.03 -12.52
CA PHE A 88 -2.56 10.99 -12.88
C PHE A 88 -2.55 12.18 -11.92
N ILE A 89 -1.40 12.43 -11.29
CA ILE A 89 -1.18 13.51 -10.33
C ILE A 89 -0.06 14.43 -10.83
N SER A 90 -0.42 15.65 -11.21
CA SER A 90 0.54 16.64 -11.73
C SER A 90 1.36 17.28 -10.60
N LEU A 91 2.49 17.92 -10.96
CA LEU A 91 3.27 18.69 -10.00
C LEU A 91 2.46 19.85 -9.40
N GLU A 92 1.56 20.43 -10.18
CA GLU A 92 0.67 21.50 -9.72
C GLU A 92 -0.29 21.00 -8.62
N ASP A 93 -0.78 19.77 -8.72
CA ASP A 93 -1.62 19.17 -7.68
C ASP A 93 -0.87 19.03 -6.35
N ILE A 94 0.39 18.58 -6.40
CA ILE A 94 1.25 18.45 -5.22
C ILE A 94 1.51 19.83 -4.59
N LYS A 95 1.86 20.82 -5.41
CA LYS A 95 2.09 22.21 -4.97
C LYS A 95 0.84 22.81 -4.31
N LYS A 96 -0.36 22.58 -4.88
CA LYS A 96 -1.64 23.04 -4.32
C LYS A 96 -1.94 22.43 -2.96
N THR A 97 -1.46 21.21 -2.72
CA THR A 97 -1.64 20.51 -1.45
C THR A 97 -0.60 20.92 -0.39
N LYS A 98 0.40 21.75 -0.74
CA LYS A 98 1.48 22.20 0.16
C LYS A 98 2.16 21.03 0.88
N THR A 99 2.32 19.91 0.17
CA THR A 99 2.99 18.72 0.68
C THR A 99 4.32 18.55 -0.02
N ASP A 100 5.35 18.19 0.76
CA ASP A 100 6.65 17.77 0.24
C ASP A 100 6.69 16.23 0.06
N GLN A 101 5.58 15.54 0.37
CA GLN A 101 5.50 14.09 0.28
C GLN A 101 5.34 13.65 -1.18
N THR A 102 6.47 13.37 -1.83
CA THR A 102 6.53 12.81 -3.19
C THR A 102 7.07 11.39 -3.24
N SER A 103 7.14 10.73 -2.08
CA SER A 103 7.68 9.37 -1.97
C SER A 103 6.77 8.33 -2.64
N ASP A 104 7.40 7.27 -3.14
CA ASP A 104 6.72 6.04 -3.58
C ASP A 104 5.77 5.49 -2.50
N SER A 105 6.20 5.46 -1.24
CA SER A 105 5.37 4.96 -0.12
C SER A 105 4.07 5.76 0.09
N PHE A 106 4.10 7.07 -0.15
CA PHE A 106 2.92 7.93 -0.07
C PHE A 106 1.94 7.61 -1.20
N PHE A 107 2.42 7.62 -2.46
CA PHE A 107 1.57 7.32 -3.61
C PHE A 107 1.09 5.87 -3.66
N ASN A 108 1.86 4.93 -3.09
CA ASN A 108 1.42 3.56 -2.87
C ASN A 108 0.20 3.50 -1.94
N SER A 109 0.20 4.32 -0.89
CA SER A 109 -0.91 4.41 0.08
C SER A 109 -2.13 5.13 -0.52
N VAL A 110 -1.91 6.11 -1.40
CA VAL A 110 -2.98 6.73 -2.18
C VAL A 110 -3.61 5.69 -3.12
N LEU A 111 -2.79 4.94 -3.86
CA LEU A 111 -3.27 3.91 -4.79
C LEU A 111 -4.05 2.81 -4.06
N ASP A 112 -3.63 2.43 -2.84
CA ASP A 112 -4.37 1.50 -1.98
C ASP A 112 -5.81 1.98 -1.71
N GLU A 113 -5.99 3.27 -1.46
CA GLU A 113 -7.33 3.84 -1.28
C GLU A 113 -8.09 3.97 -2.60
N VAL A 114 -7.41 4.29 -3.70
CA VAL A 114 -8.04 4.32 -5.04
C VAL A 114 -8.63 2.95 -5.37
N ILE A 115 -7.86 1.87 -5.19
CA ILE A 115 -8.29 0.48 -5.42
C ILE A 115 -9.54 0.14 -4.58
N ARG A 116 -9.59 0.57 -3.32
CA ARG A 116 -10.72 0.30 -2.43
C ARG A 116 -12.03 0.98 -2.83
N ASN A 117 -11.97 2.05 -3.63
CA ASN A 117 -13.12 2.93 -3.87
C ASN A 117 -13.58 2.98 -5.34
N ILE A 118 -12.87 2.30 -6.25
CA ILE A 118 -13.15 2.31 -7.70
C ILE A 118 -13.43 0.88 -8.19
N PRO A 119 -14.25 0.67 -9.24
CA PRO A 119 -14.52 -0.66 -9.76
C PRO A 119 -13.26 -1.47 -10.02
N HIS A 120 -13.31 -2.75 -9.65
CA HIS A 120 -12.17 -3.65 -9.66
C HIS A 120 -11.65 -3.86 -11.09
N GLN A 121 -10.53 -3.23 -11.41
CA GLN A 121 -9.69 -3.58 -12.55
C GLN A 121 -8.54 -4.49 -12.09
N PRO A 122 -8.12 -5.48 -12.89
CA PRO A 122 -7.02 -6.37 -12.53
C PRO A 122 -5.71 -5.71 -12.13
N LEU A 123 -5.38 -4.60 -12.76
CA LEU A 123 -4.22 -3.78 -12.43
C LEU A 123 -4.66 -2.37 -12.00
N ALA A 124 -3.88 -1.76 -11.13
CA ALA A 124 -4.08 -0.37 -10.71
C ALA A 124 -2.76 0.39 -10.83
N ILE A 125 -2.83 1.57 -11.42
CA ILE A 125 -1.67 2.33 -11.81
C ILE A 125 -1.87 3.78 -11.38
N ILE A 126 -0.88 4.35 -10.71
CA ILE A 126 -0.81 5.78 -10.42
C ILE A 126 0.46 6.37 -10.99
N PHE A 127 0.33 7.48 -11.70
CA PHE A 127 1.41 8.33 -12.15
C PHE A 127 1.43 9.60 -11.33
N TRP A 128 2.63 10.03 -10.91
CA TRP A 128 2.80 11.34 -10.28
C TRP A 128 4.03 12.04 -10.82
N GLN A 129 3.98 13.37 -10.82
CA GLN A 129 5.12 14.21 -11.19
C GLN A 129 5.76 14.82 -9.95
N ASP A 130 7.07 14.72 -9.83
CA ASP A 130 7.87 15.51 -8.90
C ASP A 130 8.86 16.42 -9.66
N ASN A 131 9.78 17.07 -8.95
CA ASN A 131 10.78 17.94 -9.56
C ASN A 131 11.82 17.17 -10.41
N ARG A 132 11.86 15.83 -10.34
CA ARG A 132 12.82 14.98 -11.04
C ARG A 132 12.22 14.35 -12.30
N GLY A 133 10.90 14.20 -12.36
CA GLY A 133 10.20 13.67 -13.53
C GLY A 133 8.85 13.06 -13.17
N ILE A 134 8.34 12.20 -14.06
CA ILE A 134 7.15 11.39 -13.83
C ILE A 134 7.56 10.03 -13.29
N TRP A 135 6.87 9.58 -12.27
CA TRP A 135 7.03 8.24 -11.69
C TRP A 135 5.72 7.47 -11.83
N SER A 136 5.80 6.16 -11.79
CA SER A 136 4.61 5.31 -11.77
C SER A 136 4.72 4.18 -10.75
N ILE A 137 3.58 3.82 -10.18
CA ILE A 137 3.40 2.61 -9.39
C ILE A 137 2.37 1.73 -10.09
N VAL A 138 2.69 0.46 -10.25
CA VAL A 138 1.76 -0.59 -10.71
C VAL A 138 1.49 -1.54 -9.55
N LYS A 139 0.21 -1.88 -9.35
CA LYS A 139 -0.26 -2.89 -8.41
C LYS A 139 -1.17 -3.91 -9.09
N SER A 140 -1.11 -5.15 -8.61
CA SER A 140 -2.09 -6.17 -8.95
C SER A 140 -3.23 -6.18 -7.95
N ASN A 141 -4.45 -6.26 -8.46
CA ASN A 141 -5.65 -6.49 -7.66
C ASN A 141 -6.14 -7.94 -7.77
N SER A 142 -6.00 -8.57 -8.95
CA SER A 142 -6.52 -9.93 -9.18
C SER A 142 -5.73 -10.77 -10.20
N ARG A 143 -4.79 -10.18 -10.95
CA ARG A 143 -4.00 -10.87 -11.98
C ARG A 143 -2.53 -10.90 -11.60
N GLN A 144 -2.22 -11.70 -10.58
CA GLN A 144 -0.84 -11.86 -10.09
C GLN A 144 0.07 -12.43 -11.18
N ASP A 145 -0.45 -13.25 -12.08
CA ASP A 145 0.25 -13.77 -13.27
C ASP A 145 0.84 -12.67 -14.15
N ILE A 146 0.05 -11.64 -14.48
CA ILE A 146 0.52 -10.49 -15.28
C ILE A 146 1.56 -9.69 -14.48
N PHE A 147 1.29 -9.47 -13.18
CA PHE A 147 2.17 -8.71 -12.30
C PHE A 147 3.55 -9.36 -12.13
N GLU A 148 3.62 -10.68 -11.94
CA GLU A 148 4.89 -11.42 -11.85
C GLU A 148 5.68 -11.36 -13.17
N LYS A 149 5.01 -11.42 -14.32
CA LYS A 149 5.67 -11.21 -15.62
C LYS A 149 6.24 -9.80 -15.74
N MET A 150 5.49 -8.78 -15.31
CA MET A 150 5.94 -7.39 -15.32
C MET A 150 7.16 -7.15 -14.43
N LYS A 151 7.37 -7.90 -13.34
CA LYS A 151 8.56 -7.78 -12.49
C LYS A 151 9.88 -7.99 -13.23
N ASN A 152 9.85 -8.77 -14.31
CA ASN A 152 11.05 -9.10 -15.10
C ASN A 152 11.35 -8.06 -16.19
N ILE A 153 10.51 -7.03 -16.34
CA ILE A 153 10.69 -5.97 -17.35
C ILE A 153 11.61 -4.89 -16.78
N SER A 154 12.63 -4.52 -17.55
CA SER A 154 13.75 -3.67 -17.13
C SER A 154 13.37 -2.27 -16.61
N ILE A 155 12.20 -1.75 -16.99
CA ILE A 155 11.74 -0.43 -16.55
C ILE A 155 11.29 -0.40 -15.09
N PHE A 156 11.09 -1.56 -14.45
CA PHE A 156 10.58 -1.67 -13.10
C PHE A 156 11.66 -1.95 -12.06
N SER A 157 11.57 -1.23 -10.95
CA SER A 157 12.15 -1.61 -9.66
C SER A 157 11.09 -2.30 -8.81
N HIS A 158 11.37 -3.53 -8.38
CA HIS A 158 10.44 -4.29 -7.55
C HIS A 158 10.51 -3.87 -6.08
N LYS A 159 9.33 -3.69 -5.48
CA LYS A 159 9.10 -3.52 -4.04
C LYS A 159 8.08 -4.55 -3.59
N ASP A 160 8.05 -4.87 -2.29
CA ASP A 160 7.30 -6.01 -1.74
C ASP A 160 5.86 -6.16 -2.28
N ASN A 161 5.14 -5.07 -2.49
CA ASN A 161 3.75 -5.10 -2.96
C ASN A 161 3.44 -4.20 -4.17
N TYR A 162 4.44 -3.70 -4.89
CA TYR A 162 4.23 -2.90 -6.11
C TYR A 162 5.47 -2.83 -7.01
N LEU A 163 5.26 -2.45 -8.26
CA LEU A 163 6.34 -2.12 -9.19
C LEU A 163 6.46 -0.61 -9.30
N LEU A 164 7.68 -0.10 -9.14
CA LEU A 164 8.00 1.32 -9.32
C LEU A 164 8.70 1.51 -10.66
N SER A 165 8.36 2.55 -11.42
CA SER A 165 9.10 2.92 -12.62
C SER A 165 9.26 4.44 -12.77
N GLY A 166 10.24 4.84 -13.57
CA GLY A 166 10.62 6.23 -13.79
C GLY A 166 12.05 6.55 -13.29
N PRO A 167 12.47 7.81 -13.36
CA PRO A 167 11.70 8.96 -13.82
C PRO A 167 11.54 9.00 -15.35
N TYR A 168 10.38 9.46 -15.83
CA TYR A 168 10.10 9.76 -17.23
C TYR A 168 10.02 11.27 -17.47
N THR A 169 10.17 11.70 -18.73
CA THR A 169 10.15 13.11 -19.14
C THR A 169 8.75 13.70 -19.07
N ASN A 170 7.73 12.93 -19.45
CA ASN A 170 6.34 13.38 -19.48
C ASN A 170 5.35 12.21 -19.30
N PHE A 171 4.08 12.52 -19.04
CA PHE A 171 3.05 11.51 -18.80
C PHE A 171 2.80 10.60 -20.01
N SER A 172 2.94 11.11 -21.23
CA SER A 172 2.73 10.32 -22.44
C SER A 172 3.81 9.25 -22.62
N GLU A 173 5.08 9.59 -22.32
CA GLU A 173 6.19 8.64 -22.28
C GLU A 173 5.93 7.56 -21.22
N ALA A 174 5.64 7.97 -19.99
CA ALA A 174 5.35 7.05 -18.89
C ALA A 174 4.21 6.10 -19.25
N GLU A 175 3.12 6.63 -19.80
CA GLU A 175 1.97 5.83 -20.22
C GLU A 175 2.33 4.83 -21.33
N MET A 176 3.12 5.26 -22.33
CA MET A 176 3.54 4.39 -23.42
C MET A 176 4.39 3.21 -22.93
N GLU A 177 5.35 3.46 -22.05
CA GLU A 177 6.22 2.42 -21.50
C GLU A 177 5.43 1.42 -20.65
N ILE A 178 4.51 1.90 -19.81
CA ILE A 178 3.64 1.01 -19.02
C ILE A 178 2.69 0.21 -19.91
N ARG A 179 2.14 0.81 -20.96
CA ARG A 179 1.31 0.07 -21.94
C ARG A 179 2.11 -1.03 -22.64
N LYS A 180 3.35 -0.75 -23.04
CA LYS A 180 4.25 -1.74 -23.66
C LYS A 180 4.51 -2.90 -22.70
N ALA A 181 4.84 -2.60 -21.45
CA ALA A 181 5.10 -3.61 -20.43
C ALA A 181 3.88 -4.50 -20.13
N ILE A 182 2.68 -3.92 -20.07
CA ILE A 182 1.44 -4.69 -19.90
C ILE A 182 1.21 -5.60 -21.10
N LYS A 183 1.41 -5.12 -22.34
CA LYS A 183 1.26 -5.95 -23.55
C LYS A 183 2.19 -7.14 -23.56
N GLU A 184 3.47 -6.92 -23.23
CA GLU A 184 4.49 -7.98 -23.13
C GLU A 184 4.13 -9.03 -22.06
N SER A 185 3.38 -8.63 -21.03
CA SER A 185 3.00 -9.52 -19.93
C SER A 185 1.67 -10.26 -20.14
N ILE A 186 0.82 -9.76 -21.05
CA ILE A 186 -0.44 -10.43 -21.41
C ILE A 186 -0.19 -11.54 -22.45
N GLN A 187 0.84 -11.39 -23.29
CA GLN A 187 1.31 -12.44 -24.22
C GLN A 187 1.85 -13.65 -23.45
#